data_AF-A0A6G8P122-F1
#
_entry.id   AF-A0A6G8P122-F1
#
_cell.length_a   1.000
_cell.length_b   1.000
_cell.length_c   1.000
_cell.angle_alpha   90.00
_cell.angle_beta   90.00
_cell.angle_gamma   90.00
#
_symmetry.space_group_name_H-M   'P 1'
#
loop_
_entity.id
_entity.type
_entity.pdbx_description
1 polymer ?
#
loop_
_entity_poly.entity_id
_entity_poly.type
_entity_poly.pdbx_seq_one_letter_code
_entity_poly.pdbx_strand_id
1 'polypeptide(L)'
;MKSISTFVALCGVVMASTAFAQTPKEVIPSKMKCNEFVATDEAYRPALVYWVAGVDKLGVRENDRLVLDTAHPVDEIVTECKKTPDALFMKKVRQMYRNKQITLNKTYAHN
;
A
#
# COMPACT_ATOMS: atom_id res chain seq x y z
N MET A 1 17.22 -46.07 -36.84
CA MET A 1 16.00 -45.24 -37.02
C MET A 1 14.78 -46.12 -36.82
N LYS A 2 14.08 -45.94 -35.70
CA LYS A 2 12.70 -46.39 -35.45
C LYS A 2 12.12 -45.52 -34.34
N SER A 3 11.03 -44.85 -34.68
CA SER A 3 10.25 -43.90 -33.89
C SER A 3 9.30 -44.65 -32.94
N ILE A 4 8.85 -44.00 -31.84
CA ILE A 4 7.42 -43.90 -31.41
C ILE A 4 7.24 -43.71 -29.88
N SER A 5 6.43 -42.68 -29.57
CA SER A 5 5.54 -42.42 -28.43
C SER A 5 6.05 -42.16 -27.01
N THR A 6 6.03 -40.86 -26.70
CA THR A 6 5.50 -40.22 -25.47
C THR A 6 4.51 -41.04 -24.63
N PHE A 7 4.76 -41.14 -23.32
CA PHE A 7 3.72 -41.26 -22.29
C PHE A 7 4.00 -40.24 -21.18
N VAL A 8 3.08 -39.31 -21.06
CA VAL A 8 3.01 -38.23 -20.08
C VAL A 8 2.56 -38.82 -18.74
N ALA A 9 3.32 -38.59 -17.67
CA ALA A 9 2.83 -38.70 -16.29
C ALA A 9 3.02 -37.33 -15.63
N LEU A 10 2.14 -36.40 -16.02
CA LEU A 10 2.02 -35.07 -15.43
C LEU A 10 1.31 -35.24 -14.08
N CYS A 11 2.05 -35.53 -13.01
CA CYS A 11 1.55 -35.38 -11.64
C CYS A 11 1.41 -33.88 -11.35
N GLY A 12 0.28 -33.31 -11.78
CA GLY A 12 -0.14 -31.96 -11.40
C GLY A 12 -0.38 -31.91 -9.90
N VAL A 13 0.62 -31.45 -9.15
CA VAL A 13 0.42 -30.98 -7.78
C VAL A 13 -0.43 -29.72 -7.89
N VAL A 14 -1.73 -29.86 -7.72
CA VAL A 14 -2.63 -28.72 -7.52
C VAL A 14 -2.29 -28.19 -6.13
N MET A 15 -1.35 -27.23 -6.06
CA MET A 15 -1.21 -26.39 -4.88
C MET A 15 -2.46 -25.52 -4.82
N ALA A 16 -3.55 -26.07 -4.29
CA ALA A 16 -4.67 -25.28 -3.85
C ALA A 16 -4.13 -24.42 -2.71
N SER A 17 -3.77 -23.18 -3.03
CA SER A 17 -3.48 -22.15 -2.05
C SER A 17 -4.76 -21.93 -1.25
N THR A 18 -4.86 -22.61 -0.11
CA THR A 18 -5.85 -22.27 0.90
C THR A 18 -5.52 -20.87 1.38
N ALA A 19 -6.14 -19.87 0.75
CA ALA A 19 -6.22 -18.53 1.28
C ALA A 19 -6.95 -18.64 2.61
N PHE A 20 -6.20 -18.79 3.70
CA PHE A 20 -6.74 -18.69 5.05
C PHE A 20 -7.46 -17.34 5.11
N ALA A 21 -8.78 -17.37 5.30
CA ALA A 21 -9.57 -16.17 5.52
C ALA A 21 -8.98 -15.47 6.76
N GLN A 22 -8.24 -14.38 6.54
CA GLN A 22 -7.69 -13.59 7.62
C GLN A 22 -8.86 -13.00 8.39
N THR A 23 -8.90 -13.21 9.71
CA THR A 23 -9.88 -12.57 10.58
C THR A 23 -9.81 -11.06 10.40
N PRO A 24 -10.93 -10.36 10.16
CA PRO A 24 -10.94 -8.91 9.99
C PRO A 24 -10.24 -8.24 11.18
N LYS A 25 -9.15 -7.53 10.91
CA LYS A 25 -8.43 -6.75 11.92
C LYS A 25 -8.94 -5.31 11.87
N GLU A 26 -9.56 -4.88 12.96
CA GLU A 26 -9.87 -3.47 13.15
C GLU A 26 -8.57 -2.69 13.38
N VAL A 27 -8.43 -1.55 12.69
CA VAL A 27 -7.29 -0.64 12.83
C VAL A 27 -7.80 0.77 13.06
N ILE A 28 -7.09 1.51 13.93
CA ILE A 28 -7.36 2.93 14.20
C ILE A 28 -6.15 3.72 13.69
N PRO A 29 -6.16 4.20 12.42
CA PRO A 29 -4.97 4.78 11.79
C PRO A 29 -4.44 6.03 12.51
N SER A 30 -5.30 6.75 13.22
CA SER A 30 -4.91 7.92 14.03
C SER A 30 -4.06 7.58 15.25
N LYS A 31 -4.12 6.34 15.74
CA LYS A 31 -3.33 5.83 16.87
C LYS A 31 -2.21 4.87 16.45
N MET A 32 -2.18 4.50 15.17
CA MET A 32 -1.24 3.53 14.62
C MET A 32 0.20 4.06 14.69
N LYS A 33 1.13 3.20 15.10
CA LYS A 33 2.57 3.42 15.02
C LYS A 33 3.13 3.04 13.64
N CYS A 34 4.29 3.58 13.30
CA CYS A 34 4.98 3.28 12.05
C CYS A 34 5.33 1.79 11.89
N ASN A 35 5.72 1.09 12.96
CA ASN A 35 5.97 -0.36 12.90
C ASN A 35 4.70 -1.17 12.59
N GLU A 36 3.55 -0.76 13.12
CA GLU A 36 2.24 -1.38 12.85
C GLU A 36 1.80 -1.15 11.39
N PHE A 37 2.04 0.05 10.86
CA PHE A 37 1.81 0.35 9.45
C PHE A 37 2.68 -0.52 8.53
N VAL A 38 3.99 -0.62 8.82
CA VAL A 38 4.92 -1.44 8.03
C VAL A 38 4.53 -2.92 8.05
N ALA A 39 4.01 -3.41 9.18
CA ALA A 39 3.52 -4.78 9.33
C ALA A 39 2.15 -5.03 8.67
N THR A 40 1.49 -3.99 8.15
CA THR A 40 0.23 -4.15 7.42
C THR A 40 0.51 -4.78 6.06
N ASP A 41 -0.40 -5.65 5.61
CA ASP A 41 -0.36 -6.24 4.27
C ASP A 41 -0.22 -5.13 3.22
N GLU A 42 0.64 -5.38 2.23
CA GLU A 42 0.98 -4.40 1.22
C GLU A 42 -0.25 -3.91 0.45
N ALA A 43 -1.25 -4.79 0.27
CA ALA A 43 -2.51 -4.47 -0.39
C ALA A 43 -3.33 -3.41 0.37
N TYR A 44 -3.18 -3.30 1.70
CA TYR A 44 -3.94 -2.36 2.53
C TYR A 44 -3.18 -1.08 2.88
N ARG A 45 -1.86 -1.02 2.66
CA ARG A 45 -1.05 0.17 2.94
C ARG A 45 -1.52 1.41 2.17
N PRO A 46 -1.86 1.35 0.87
CA PRO A 46 -2.36 2.52 0.15
C PRO A 46 -3.62 3.10 0.80
N ALA A 47 -4.57 2.25 1.20
CA ALA A 47 -5.82 2.69 1.83
C ALA A 47 -5.55 3.50 3.12
N LEU A 48 -4.59 3.07 3.95
CA LEU A 48 -4.20 3.78 5.16
C LEU A 48 -3.53 5.13 4.87
N VAL A 49 -2.68 5.20 3.86
CA VAL A 49 -2.02 6.45 3.44
C VAL A 49 -3.05 7.45 2.91
N TYR A 50 -3.93 7.02 2.01
CA TYR A 50 -4.96 7.89 1.43
C TYR A 50 -6.04 8.29 2.43
N TRP A 51 -6.32 7.46 3.45
CA TRP A 51 -7.18 7.85 4.57
C TRP A 51 -6.65 9.09 5.29
N VAL A 52 -5.33 9.17 5.54
CA VAL A 52 -4.71 10.35 6.18
C VAL A 52 -4.90 11.60 5.30
N ALA A 53 -4.73 11.46 3.98
CA ALA A 53 -4.96 12.57 3.05
C ALA A 53 -6.42 13.07 3.09
N GLY A 54 -7.38 12.14 3.14
CA GLY A 54 -8.81 12.44 3.14
C GLY A 54 -9.30 13.09 4.43
N VAL A 55 -8.95 12.53 5.60
CA VAL A 55 -9.43 13.03 6.90
C VAL A 55 -8.90 14.44 7.20
N ASP A 56 -7.63 14.71 6.87
CA ASP A 56 -7.02 16.01 7.15
C ASP A 56 -7.12 16.99 5.97
N LYS A 57 -7.79 16.60 4.87
CA LYS A 57 -7.85 17.37 3.62
C LYS A 57 -6.47 17.88 3.21
N LEU A 58 -5.47 16.99 3.18
CA LEU A 58 -4.09 17.33 2.81
C LEU A 58 -4.02 17.69 1.31
N GLY A 59 -4.53 18.87 0.95
CA GLY A 59 -4.63 19.36 -0.41
C GLY A 59 -5.72 18.73 -1.27
N VAL A 60 -6.43 17.69 -0.80
CA VAL A 60 -7.40 16.93 -1.60
C VAL A 60 -8.62 17.77 -1.97
N ARG A 61 -8.92 17.86 -3.27
CA ARG A 61 -10.09 18.51 -3.86
C ARG A 61 -10.90 17.51 -4.67
N GLU A 62 -12.21 17.77 -4.81
CA GLU A 62 -13.13 16.95 -5.60
C GLU A 62 -12.68 16.76 -7.06
N ASN A 63 -12.10 17.81 -7.66
CA ASN A 63 -11.64 17.80 -9.04
C ASN A 63 -10.17 17.39 -9.20
N ASP A 64 -9.51 16.92 -8.13
CA ASP A 64 -8.14 16.44 -8.25
C ASP A 64 -8.08 15.19 -9.15
N ARG A 65 -7.04 15.12 -9.97
CA ARG A 65 -6.77 13.94 -10.78
C ARG A 65 -5.76 13.10 -10.02
N LEU A 66 -6.17 11.90 -9.64
CA LEU A 66 -5.30 10.92 -9.03
C LEU A 66 -4.53 10.19 -10.14
N VAL A 67 -3.21 10.25 -10.08
CA VAL A 67 -2.38 9.33 -10.84
C VAL A 67 -2.34 8.05 -10.02
N LEU A 68 -2.89 6.97 -10.56
CA LEU A 68 -2.77 5.63 -9.98
C LEU A 68 -1.36 5.11 -10.27
N ASP A 69 -0.35 5.77 -9.69
CA ASP A 69 0.99 5.23 -9.57
C ASP A 69 1.03 4.46 -8.25
N THR A 70 1.12 3.14 -8.36
CA THR A 70 0.79 2.21 -7.28
C THR A 70 1.87 2.10 -6.20
N ALA A 71 3.06 2.68 -6.39
CA ALA A 71 4.22 2.38 -5.54
C ALA A 71 4.86 3.60 -4.84
N HIS A 72 5.13 4.69 -5.56
CA HIS A 72 6.07 5.72 -5.09
C HIS A 72 5.77 6.30 -3.69
N PRO A 73 4.60 6.90 -3.43
CA PRO A 73 4.38 7.57 -2.15
C PRO A 73 4.24 6.58 -0.99
N VAL A 74 3.73 5.37 -1.23
CA VAL A 74 3.53 4.37 -0.17
C VAL A 74 4.86 3.76 0.25
N ASP A 75 5.72 3.43 -0.72
CA ASP A 75 7.03 2.83 -0.45
C ASP A 75 7.98 3.81 0.23
N GLU A 76 7.90 5.10 -0.09
CA GLU A 76 8.62 6.15 0.61
C GLU A 76 8.19 6.25 2.07
N ILE A 77 6.88 6.20 2.35
CA ILE A 77 6.36 6.21 3.73
C ILE A 77 6.79 4.96 4.47
N VAL A 78 6.74 3.77 3.84
CA VAL A 78 7.25 2.51 4.44
C VAL A 78 8.73 2.65 4.80
N THR A 79 9.53 3.19 3.88
CA THR A 79 10.97 3.41 4.07
C THR A 79 11.24 4.35 5.24
N GLU A 80 10.52 5.47 5.33
CA GLU A 80 10.66 6.40 6.44
C GLU A 80 10.12 5.85 7.76
N CYS A 81 9.03 5.09 7.75
CA CYS A 81 8.50 4.46 8.94
C CYS A 81 9.42 3.37 9.51
N LYS A 82 10.16 2.65 8.66
CA LYS A 82 11.22 1.72 9.11
C LYS A 82 12.32 2.43 9.89
N LYS A 83 12.62 3.70 9.58
CA LYS A 83 13.62 4.51 10.30
C LYS A 83 13.11 5.06 11.64
N THR A 84 11.80 5.24 11.78
CA THR A 84 11.18 5.79 13.00
C THR A 84 10.01 4.93 13.48
N PRO A 85 10.26 3.69 13.95
CA PRO A 85 9.21 2.69 14.20
C PRO A 85 8.18 3.12 15.24
N ASP A 86 8.59 3.91 16.25
CA ASP A 86 7.72 4.39 17.32
C ASP A 86 6.96 5.68 17.00
N ALA A 87 7.25 6.32 15.86
CA ALA A 87 6.51 7.51 15.45
C ALA A 87 5.06 7.15 15.12
N LEU A 88 4.13 8.07 15.40
CA LEU A 88 2.76 7.95 14.94
C LEU A 88 2.73 8.02 13.41
N PHE A 89 2.12 7.01 12.79
CA PHE A 89 1.98 6.87 11.35
C PHE A 89 1.39 8.13 10.70
N MET A 90 0.24 8.57 11.21
CA MET A 90 -0.44 9.76 10.71
C MET A 90 0.43 11.03 10.80
N LYS A 91 1.19 11.20 11.89
CA LYS A 91 2.11 12.33 12.04
C LYS A 91 3.24 12.28 11.00
N LYS A 92 3.76 11.08 10.71
CA LYS A 92 4.80 10.86 9.70
C LYS A 92 4.31 11.20 8.29
N VAL A 93 3.17 10.67 7.87
CA VAL A 93 2.58 10.96 6.54
C VAL A 93 2.39 12.47 6.34
N ARG A 94 1.79 13.14 7.32
CA ARG A 94 1.60 14.60 7.29
C ARG A 94 2.91 15.36 7.17
N GLN A 95 3.94 14.95 7.92
CA GLN A 95 5.24 15.60 7.89
C GLN A 95 5.87 15.46 6.50
N MET A 96 5.88 14.26 5.93
CA MET A 96 6.43 14.01 4.60
C MET A 96 5.68 14.80 3.53
N TYR A 97 4.35 14.88 3.62
CA TYR A 97 3.53 15.69 2.71
C TYR A 97 3.88 17.18 2.80
N ARG A 98 3.91 17.75 4.01
CA ARG A 98 4.26 19.18 4.21
C ARG A 98 5.67 19.50 3.75
N ASN A 99 6.59 18.55 3.91
CA ASN A 99 7.98 18.68 3.49
C ASN A 99 8.17 18.44 1.99
N LYS A 100 7.10 18.16 1.23
CA LYS A 100 7.12 17.84 -0.20
C LYS A 100 7.95 16.59 -0.53
N GLN A 101 8.13 15.69 0.45
CA GLN A 101 8.81 14.42 0.24
C GLN A 101 7.90 13.45 -0.52
N ILE A 102 6.59 13.51 -0.28
CA ILE A 102 5.57 12.74 -0.99
C ILE A 102 4.55 13.67 -1.65
N THR A 103 3.93 13.21 -2.73
CA THR A 103 2.76 13.84 -3.35
C THR A 103 1.60 12.87 -3.32
N LEU A 104 0.52 13.21 -2.60
CA LEU A 104 -0.67 12.36 -2.47
C LEU A 104 -1.76 12.70 -3.49
N ASN A 105 -1.69 13.88 -4.10
CA ASN A 105 -2.64 14.37 -5.10
C ASN A 105 -1.96 15.38 -6.04
N LYS A 106 -2.39 15.42 -7.31
CA LYS A 106 -2.06 16.51 -8.23
C LYS A 106 -3.30 17.37 -8.45
N THR A 107 -3.28 18.59 -7.94
CA THR A 107 -4.25 19.60 -8.32
C THR A 107 -3.85 20.12 -9.71
N TYR A 108 -4.60 19.72 -10.74
CA TYR A 108 -4.48 20.38 -12.04
C TYR A 108 -5.25 21.70 -11.96
N ALA A 109 -4.54 22.81 -12.17
CA ALA A 109 -5.21 24.05 -12.55
C ALA A 109 -5.81 23.82 -13.93
N HIS A 110 -7.14 23.71 -14.00
CA HIS A 110 -7.86 23.78 -15.26
C HIS A 110 -7.75 25.22 -15.75
N ASN A 111 -6.91 25.45 -16.75
CA ASN A 111 -7.00 26.60 -17.63
C ASN A 111 -7.93 26.23 -18.79
#